data_AF-A0A074W8W8-F1
#
_entry.id   AF-A0A074W8W8-F1
#
_cell.length_a   1.000
_cell.length_b   1.000
_cell.length_c   1.000
_cell.angle_alpha   90.00
_cell.angle_beta   90.00
_cell.angle_gamma   90.00
#
_symmetry.space_group_name_H-M   'P 1'
#
loop_
_entity.id
_entity.type
_entity.pdbx_description
1 polymer ?
#
loop_
_entity_poly.entity_id
_entity_poly.type
_entity_poly.pdbx_seq_one_letter_code
_entity_poly.pdbx_strand_id
1 'polypeptide(L)'
;MNQAPNFSPSTPLEYSLFSPSKAAEQQRLAKDWTYVHQFLSQKYPFPQKVPRFEENEETLKALLALAAFNEKGDEGWGGLCGVERSCVRELEEREVSFKTQETTATLNNSLTSSLITSLSSHGTADLTAQATTAVTLNFMTTAATTLATALISLSTSLFALHNQIAATQTLQTSLLAHQTTLRNELQDLQSSDFQSEKNLPQRTAEIIRQTKLLKAKVGEYDERLRNASASGSEIPERLLTDVEAANANAEVLMQRLRDVEQRIEAYEGVPPEAREARRVMQELRAELESWIRRRDEMFERMVGGRK
;
A
#
# COMPACT_ATOMS: atom_id res chain seq x y z
N MET A 1 -61.38 65.04 59.52
CA MET A 1 -62.63 64.99 58.74
C MET A 1 -62.78 63.58 58.20
N ASN A 2 -63.93 62.98 58.49
CA ASN A 2 -64.38 61.62 58.21
C ASN A 2 -64.30 61.24 56.71
N GLN A 3 -64.03 59.97 56.39
CA GLN A 3 -65.09 59.01 55.97
C GLN A 3 -64.52 57.61 55.62
N ALA A 4 -65.37 56.61 55.85
CA ALA A 4 -65.18 55.17 55.80
C ALA A 4 -65.29 54.59 54.36
N PRO A 5 -65.01 53.28 54.15
CA PRO A 5 -64.79 52.67 52.85
C PRO A 5 -66.08 52.13 52.21
N ASN A 6 -66.15 52.13 50.88
CA ASN A 6 -67.17 51.41 50.13
C ASN A 6 -66.58 50.08 49.61
N PHE A 7 -67.05 48.97 50.18
CA PHE A 7 -66.90 47.63 49.62
C PHE A 7 -68.22 47.19 48.98
N SER A 8 -68.11 46.50 47.84
CA SER A 8 -69.01 45.48 47.23
C SER A 8 -69.32 45.80 45.76
N PRO A 9 -69.61 44.82 44.88
CA PRO A 9 -69.36 43.38 44.93
C PRO A 9 -68.77 42.81 43.62
N SER A 10 -68.31 41.56 43.73
CA SER A 10 -68.02 40.57 42.69
C SER A 10 -68.71 40.74 41.33
N THR A 11 -67.93 40.54 40.25
CA THR A 11 -68.37 39.72 39.12
C THR A 11 -67.21 38.89 38.56
N PRO A 12 -67.49 37.69 38.04
CA PRO A 12 -66.62 36.52 38.11
C PRO A 12 -66.11 36.10 36.73
N LEU A 13 -64.79 36.09 36.53
CA LEU A 13 -64.16 35.52 35.33
C LEU A 13 -62.80 34.84 35.63
N GLU A 14 -62.58 34.33 36.84
CA GLU A 14 -61.30 33.68 37.19
C GLU A 14 -61.23 32.17 36.92
N TYR A 15 -62.34 31.52 36.56
CA TYR A 15 -62.40 30.06 36.48
C TYR A 15 -61.98 29.43 35.13
N SER A 16 -61.26 30.17 34.27
CA SER A 16 -60.69 29.63 33.03
C SER A 16 -59.26 30.11 32.75
N LEU A 17 -58.44 30.32 33.80
CA LEU A 17 -57.03 30.70 33.66
C LEU A 17 -56.03 29.63 34.17
N PHE A 18 -56.49 28.55 34.79
CA PHE A 18 -55.59 27.54 35.36
C PHE A 18 -55.74 26.17 34.69
N SER A 19 -55.16 26.04 33.50
CA SER A 19 -54.64 24.73 33.07
C SER A 19 -53.23 24.61 33.64
N PRO A 20 -52.90 23.57 34.44
CA PRO A 20 -51.57 23.39 35.04
C PRO A 20 -50.42 23.50 34.03
N SER A 21 -50.65 23.12 32.77
CA SER A 21 -49.68 23.24 31.69
C SER A 21 -49.38 24.71 31.32
N LYS A 22 -50.42 25.56 31.23
CA LYS A 22 -50.24 27.00 30.90
C LYS A 22 -49.62 27.77 32.07
N ALA A 23 -49.98 27.42 33.30
CA ALA A 23 -49.38 28.02 34.49
C ALA A 23 -47.88 27.68 34.60
N ALA A 24 -47.50 26.44 34.27
CA ALA A 24 -46.10 26.02 34.23
C ALA A 24 -45.29 26.75 33.14
N GLU A 25 -45.87 26.93 31.96
CA GLU A 25 -45.25 27.69 30.87
C GLU A 25 -45.05 29.17 31.23
N GLN A 26 -46.07 29.82 31.82
CA GLN A 26 -45.95 31.20 32.30
C GLN A 26 -44.91 31.33 33.41
N GLN A 27 -44.83 30.36 34.33
CA GLN A 27 -43.82 30.37 35.37
C GLN A 27 -42.40 30.19 34.80
N ARG A 28 -42.23 29.36 33.76
CA ARG A 28 -40.95 29.22 33.05
C ARG A 28 -40.55 30.52 32.37
N LEU A 29 -41.46 31.12 31.59
CA LEU A 29 -41.21 32.40 30.92
C LEU A 29 -40.90 33.52 31.92
N ALA A 30 -41.59 33.58 33.06
CA ALA A 30 -41.30 34.56 34.12
C ALA A 30 -39.90 34.37 34.73
N LYS A 31 -39.44 33.13 34.90
CA LYS A 31 -38.07 32.83 35.36
C LYS A 31 -37.03 33.26 34.33
N ASP A 32 -37.28 32.96 33.05
CA ASP A 32 -36.40 33.31 31.95
C ASP A 32 -36.26 34.84 31.82
N TRP A 33 -37.36 35.59 31.94
CA TRP A 33 -37.33 37.05 31.98
C TRP A 33 -36.58 37.60 33.20
N THR A 34 -36.79 37.02 34.38
CA THR A 34 -36.05 37.42 35.60
C THR A 34 -34.55 37.26 35.43
N TYR A 35 -34.11 36.15 34.82
CA TYR A 35 -32.70 35.90 34.48
C TYR A 35 -32.17 36.94 33.49
N VAL A 36 -32.91 37.26 32.43
CA VAL A 36 -32.51 38.29 31.44
C VAL A 36 -32.39 39.68 32.10
N HIS A 37 -33.33 40.07 32.96
CA HIS A 37 -33.23 41.35 33.68
C HIS A 37 -32.03 41.40 34.61
N GLN A 38 -31.74 40.29 35.31
CA GLN A 38 -30.54 40.19 36.14
C GLN A 38 -29.26 40.32 35.29
N PHE A 39 -29.18 39.59 34.18
CA PHE A 39 -28.05 39.67 33.23
C PHE A 39 -27.86 41.09 32.68
N LEU A 40 -28.94 41.76 32.24
CA LEU A 40 -28.87 43.13 31.74
C LEU A 40 -28.47 44.12 32.85
N SER A 41 -28.94 43.92 34.09
CA SER A 41 -28.53 44.76 35.22
C SER A 41 -27.04 44.62 35.56
N GLN A 42 -26.46 43.43 35.34
CA GLN A 42 -25.03 43.19 35.54
C GLN A 42 -24.18 43.81 34.41
N LYS A 43 -24.65 43.77 33.17
CA LYS A 43 -23.95 44.35 32.01
C LYS A 43 -24.06 45.87 31.90
N TYR A 44 -25.12 46.47 32.44
CA TYR A 44 -25.29 47.94 32.50
C TYR A 44 -25.21 48.46 33.94
N PRO A 45 -24.01 48.57 34.53
CA PRO A 45 -23.83 49.23 35.82
C PRO A 45 -24.07 50.75 35.72
N PHE A 46 -24.45 51.37 36.84
CA PHE A 46 -24.71 52.81 36.94
C PHE A 46 -23.50 53.62 36.40
N PRO A 47 -23.70 54.66 35.55
CA PRO A 47 -24.93 55.41 35.28
C PRO A 47 -25.77 54.99 34.06
N GLN A 48 -25.40 53.94 33.34
CA GLN A 48 -26.14 53.49 32.16
C GLN A 48 -27.37 52.68 32.58
N LYS A 49 -28.58 53.13 32.20
CA LYS A 49 -29.82 52.38 32.44
C LYS A 49 -30.07 51.43 31.27
N VAL A 50 -30.60 50.25 31.57
CA VAL A 50 -31.03 49.28 30.55
C VAL A 50 -32.01 49.97 29.58
N PRO A 51 -31.75 49.96 28.27
CA PRO A 51 -32.66 50.49 27.26
C PRO A 51 -34.03 49.82 27.35
N ARG A 52 -35.12 50.56 27.10
CA ARG A 52 -36.46 49.97 27.01
C ARG A 52 -36.55 49.11 25.74
N PHE A 53 -37.05 47.90 25.87
CA PHE A 53 -37.27 46.98 24.75
C PHE A 53 -38.63 46.28 24.91
N GLU A 54 -39.14 45.69 23.82
CA GLU A 54 -40.40 44.97 23.82
C GLU A 54 -40.20 43.54 24.33
N GLU A 55 -41.03 43.13 25.30
CA GLU A 55 -41.05 41.77 25.85
C GLU A 55 -41.87 40.86 24.92
N ASN A 56 -41.19 40.22 23.98
CA ASN A 56 -41.73 39.27 23.02
C ASN A 56 -40.98 37.94 23.15
N GLU A 57 -41.59 36.82 22.75
CA GLU A 57 -40.96 35.49 22.80
C GLU A 57 -39.68 35.44 21.94
N GLU A 58 -39.68 36.11 20.79
CA GLU A 58 -38.49 36.22 19.92
C GLU A 58 -37.37 37.05 20.58
N THR A 59 -37.72 38.11 21.33
CA THR A 59 -36.72 38.92 22.05
C THR A 59 -36.17 38.18 23.26
N LEU A 60 -37.00 37.41 23.98
CA LEU A 60 -36.55 36.53 25.06
C LEU A 60 -35.56 35.50 24.55
N LYS A 61 -35.89 34.82 23.44
CA LYS A 61 -35.01 33.81 22.84
C LYS A 61 -33.68 34.39 22.38
N ALA A 62 -33.70 35.57 21.75
CA ALA A 62 -32.49 36.27 21.34
C ALA A 62 -31.63 36.72 22.54
N LEU A 63 -32.25 37.26 23.59
CA LEU A 63 -31.55 37.72 24.80
C LEU A 63 -30.98 36.57 25.63
N LEU A 64 -31.69 35.44 25.73
CA LEU A 64 -31.16 34.22 26.36
C LEU A 64 -29.98 33.65 25.58
N ALA A 65 -30.07 33.61 24.24
CA ALA A 65 -28.96 33.17 23.41
C ALA A 65 -27.73 34.09 23.54
N LEU A 66 -27.95 35.40 23.64
CA LEU A 66 -26.89 36.38 23.87
C LEU A 66 -26.27 36.23 25.26
N ALA A 67 -27.09 36.04 26.30
CA ALA A 67 -26.62 35.83 27.67
C ALA A 67 -25.76 34.56 27.76
N ALA A 68 -26.22 33.45 27.18
CA ALA A 68 -25.47 32.19 27.13
C ALA A 68 -24.16 32.32 26.34
N PHE A 69 -24.16 33.03 25.21
CA PHE A 69 -22.94 33.28 24.44
C PHE A 69 -21.94 34.15 25.21
N ASN A 70 -22.45 35.15 25.94
CA ASN A 70 -21.64 36.05 26.73
C ASN A 70 -21.04 35.33 27.95
N GLU A 71 -21.82 34.53 28.67
CA GLU A 71 -21.35 33.70 29.78
C GLU A 71 -20.27 32.71 29.33
N LYS A 72 -20.48 32.03 28.20
CA LYS A 72 -19.45 31.17 27.58
C LYS A 72 -18.18 31.94 27.20
N GLY A 73 -18.33 33.18 26.74
CA GLY A 73 -17.21 34.08 26.47
C GLY A 73 -16.46 34.44 27.75
N ASP A 74 -17.17 34.87 28.78
CA ASP A 74 -16.61 35.27 30.09
C ASP A 74 -15.91 34.09 30.78
N GLU A 75 -16.46 32.87 30.70
CA GLU A 75 -15.80 31.64 31.16
C GLU A 75 -14.50 31.35 30.40
N GLY A 76 -14.52 31.51 29.07
CA GLY A 76 -13.34 31.34 28.22
C GLY A 76 -12.24 32.34 28.55
N TRP A 77 -12.60 33.62 28.71
CA TRP A 77 -11.67 34.67 29.13
C TRP A 77 -11.15 34.45 30.55
N GLY A 78 -12.01 34.04 31.48
CA GLY A 78 -11.63 33.71 32.85
C GLY A 78 -10.62 32.56 32.91
N GLY A 79 -10.82 31.52 32.10
CA GLY A 79 -9.87 30.42 31.94
C GLY A 79 -8.51 30.88 31.42
N LEU A 80 -8.50 31.73 30.37
CA LEU A 80 -7.26 32.26 29.80
C LEU A 80 -6.51 33.14 30.80
N CYS A 81 -7.19 34.07 31.47
CA CYS A 81 -6.59 34.90 32.52
C CYS A 81 -6.08 34.05 33.70
N GLY A 82 -6.75 32.95 34.03
CA GLY A 82 -6.30 32.01 35.05
C GLY A 82 -4.99 31.31 34.67
N VAL A 83 -4.90 30.83 33.43
CA VAL A 83 -3.67 30.24 32.88
C VAL A 83 -2.55 31.28 32.85
N GLU A 84 -2.82 32.47 32.34
CA GLU A 84 -1.83 33.56 32.27
C GLU A 84 -1.31 33.91 33.67
N ARG A 85 -2.19 34.07 34.66
CA ARG A 85 -1.77 34.30 36.06
C ARG A 85 -0.97 33.14 36.63
N SER A 86 -1.33 31.89 36.33
CA SER A 86 -0.54 30.73 36.79
C SER A 86 0.84 30.71 36.14
N CYS A 87 0.94 30.96 34.84
CA CYS A 87 2.20 31.06 34.12
C CYS A 87 3.07 32.20 34.67
N VAL A 88 2.50 33.39 34.90
CA VAL A 88 3.22 34.52 35.49
C VAL A 88 3.73 34.18 36.88
N ARG A 89 2.89 33.57 37.73
CA ARG A 89 3.30 33.12 39.07
C ARG A 89 4.42 32.09 39.01
N GLU A 90 4.33 31.10 38.13
CA GLU A 90 5.40 30.10 37.93
C GLU A 90 6.71 30.74 37.47
N LEU A 91 6.65 31.76 36.60
CA LEU A 91 7.82 32.52 36.17
C LEU A 91 8.39 33.39 37.28
N GLU A 92 7.57 34.03 38.10
CA GLU A 92 7.98 34.82 39.27
C GLU A 92 8.64 33.93 40.34
N GLU A 93 8.03 32.77 40.66
CA GLU A 93 8.61 31.77 41.56
C GLU A 93 9.94 31.26 41.02
N ARG A 94 10.02 31.02 39.71
CA ARG A 94 11.27 30.64 39.03
C ARG A 94 12.29 31.76 39.08
N GLU A 95 11.92 33.03 38.95
CA GLU A 95 12.82 34.18 39.06
C GLU A 95 13.37 34.37 40.49
N VAL A 96 12.52 34.19 41.51
CA VAL A 96 12.95 34.22 42.93
C VAL A 96 13.91 33.08 43.23
N SER A 97 13.62 31.89 42.71
CA SER A 97 14.54 30.75 42.80
C SER A 97 15.84 31.02 42.03
N PHE A 98 15.76 31.67 40.86
CA PHE A 98 16.89 32.01 40.01
C PHE A 98 17.82 33.04 40.66
N LYS A 99 17.31 34.08 41.33
CA LYS A 99 18.12 35.06 42.09
C LYS A 99 18.89 34.43 43.25
N THR A 100 18.28 33.47 43.93
CA THR A 100 18.96 32.67 44.97
C THR A 100 20.00 31.75 44.34
N GLN A 101 19.69 31.19 43.16
CA GLN A 101 20.55 30.32 42.38
C GLN A 101 21.64 31.09 41.61
N GLU A 102 21.56 32.41 41.43
CA GLU A 102 22.47 33.23 40.61
C GLU A 102 23.90 33.25 41.16
N THR A 103 24.06 33.21 42.48
CA THR A 103 25.36 33.02 43.16
C THR A 103 25.95 31.63 42.92
N THR A 104 25.11 30.59 42.84
CA THR A 104 25.52 29.24 42.45
C THR A 104 25.66 29.06 40.94
N ALA A 105 24.92 29.83 40.14
CA ALA A 105 24.89 29.78 38.68
C ALA A 105 26.10 30.51 38.10
N THR A 106 26.57 31.58 38.73
CA THR A 106 27.84 32.24 38.39
C THR A 106 29.04 31.32 38.64
N LEU A 107 29.07 30.62 39.77
CA LEU A 107 30.06 29.57 40.04
C LEU A 107 29.94 28.39 39.08
N ASN A 108 28.72 27.89 38.84
CA ASN A 108 28.48 26.81 37.88
C ASN A 108 28.87 27.24 36.46
N ASN A 109 28.54 28.46 36.03
CA ASN A 109 28.92 28.96 34.71
C ASN A 109 30.43 29.11 34.58
N SER A 110 31.13 29.54 35.65
CA SER A 110 32.60 29.58 35.66
C SER A 110 33.23 28.18 35.65
N LEU A 111 32.63 27.21 36.33
CA LEU A 111 33.07 25.81 36.27
C LEU A 111 32.78 25.19 34.90
N THR A 112 31.60 25.46 34.33
CA THR A 112 31.19 24.94 33.03
C THR A 112 32.05 25.54 31.93
N SER A 113 32.37 26.84 31.99
CA SER A 113 33.29 27.47 31.05
C SER A 113 34.71 26.91 31.19
N SER A 114 35.20 26.71 32.42
CA SER A 114 36.49 26.05 32.65
C SER A 114 36.51 24.62 32.11
N LEU A 115 35.44 23.85 32.30
CA LEU A 115 35.29 22.51 31.75
C LEU A 115 35.29 22.53 30.23
N ILE A 116 34.47 23.39 29.60
CA ILE A 116 34.42 23.55 28.14
C ILE A 116 35.80 23.91 27.57
N THR A 117 36.57 24.79 28.24
CA THR A 117 37.94 25.11 27.81
C THR A 117 38.95 23.99 28.05
N SER A 118 38.66 23.06 28.95
CA SER A 118 39.52 21.90 29.25
C SER A 118 39.22 20.68 28.37
N LEU A 119 38.10 20.68 27.63
CA LEU A 119 37.77 19.60 26.71
C LEU A 119 38.69 19.63 25.49
N SER A 120 39.11 18.44 25.06
CA SER A 120 39.79 18.26 23.78
C SER A 120 38.85 18.58 22.61
N SER A 121 39.41 18.89 21.44
CA SER A 121 38.63 19.12 20.21
C SER A 121 37.73 17.93 19.83
N HIS A 122 38.15 16.71 20.19
CA HIS A 122 37.33 15.51 20.02
C HIS A 122 36.15 15.47 20.99
N GLY A 123 36.35 15.80 22.26
CA GLY A 123 35.27 15.80 23.25
C GLY A 123 34.18 16.82 22.94
N THR A 124 34.54 17.99 22.40
CA THR A 124 33.56 18.99 21.96
C THR A 124 32.80 18.52 20.72
N ALA A 125 33.47 17.85 19.77
CA ALA A 125 32.84 17.24 18.61
C ALA A 125 31.84 16.13 19.01
N ASP A 126 32.19 15.28 19.97
CA ASP A 126 31.31 14.20 20.43
C ASP A 126 30.06 14.74 21.15
N LEU A 127 30.23 15.74 22.04
CA LEU A 127 29.10 16.38 22.73
C LEU A 127 28.18 17.13 21.77
N THR A 128 28.73 17.82 20.79
CA THR A 128 27.93 18.49 19.75
C THR A 128 27.21 17.47 18.88
N ALA A 129 27.84 16.35 18.49
CA ALA A 129 27.18 15.25 17.80
C ALA A 129 26.05 14.62 18.61
N GLN A 130 26.24 14.46 19.93
CA GLN A 130 25.20 13.95 20.83
C GLN A 130 24.04 14.94 20.99
N ALA A 131 24.32 16.25 21.09
CA ALA A 131 23.31 17.28 21.14
C ALA A 131 22.54 17.37 19.81
N THR A 132 23.24 17.32 18.66
CA THR A 132 22.59 17.36 17.35
C THR A 132 21.74 16.13 17.13
N THR A 133 22.18 14.92 17.52
CA THR A 133 21.38 13.70 17.43
C THR A 133 20.15 13.74 18.36
N ALA A 134 20.26 14.30 19.56
CA ALA A 134 19.10 14.51 20.43
C ALA A 134 18.08 15.46 19.80
N VAL A 135 18.54 16.55 19.20
CA VAL A 135 17.68 17.53 18.51
C VAL A 135 17.03 16.93 17.26
N THR A 136 17.77 16.21 16.42
CA THR A 136 17.22 15.61 15.20
C THR A 136 16.21 14.50 15.50
N LEU A 137 16.43 13.74 16.57
CA LEU A 137 15.50 12.73 17.06
C LEU A 137 14.39 13.32 17.95
N ASN A 138 14.39 14.63 18.17
CA ASN A 138 13.46 15.38 19.01
C ASN A 138 13.31 14.81 20.44
N PHE A 139 14.41 14.36 21.03
CA PHE A 139 14.45 13.90 22.41
C PHE A 139 14.81 15.04 23.36
N MET A 140 14.12 15.10 24.50
CA MET A 140 14.44 16.04 25.59
C MET A 140 15.63 15.61 26.45
N THR A 141 16.17 14.41 26.21
CA THR A 141 17.31 13.85 26.94
C THR A 141 18.51 13.72 26.01
N THR A 142 19.69 14.06 26.53
CA THR A 142 20.96 13.85 25.84
C THR A 142 21.61 12.51 26.24
N ALA A 143 20.96 11.63 27.01
CA ALA A 143 21.58 10.39 27.43
C ALA A 143 21.96 9.48 26.24
N ALA A 144 23.24 9.11 26.12
CA ALA A 144 23.76 8.36 24.98
C ALA A 144 23.05 7.01 24.78
N THR A 145 22.69 6.33 25.88
CA THR A 145 22.01 5.01 25.84
C THR A 145 20.59 5.12 25.29
N THR A 146 19.85 6.17 25.66
CA THR A 146 18.48 6.39 25.15
C THR A 146 18.50 6.80 23.68
N LEU A 147 19.47 7.63 23.28
CA LEU A 147 19.65 7.99 21.87
C LEU A 147 20.05 6.79 21.02
N ALA A 148 20.98 5.95 21.51
CA ALA A 148 21.43 4.75 20.81
C ALA A 148 20.30 3.72 20.64
N THR A 149 19.53 3.46 21.70
CA THR A 149 18.38 2.53 21.63
C THR A 149 17.29 3.04 20.67
N ALA A 150 17.00 4.34 20.70
CA ALA A 150 16.08 4.95 19.75
C ALA A 150 16.59 4.86 18.30
N LEU A 151 17.88 5.08 18.07
CA LEU A 151 18.49 4.97 16.75
C LEU A 151 18.47 3.53 16.23
N ILE A 152 18.73 2.55 17.09
CA ILE A 152 18.60 1.12 16.77
C ILE A 152 17.15 0.76 16.45
N SER A 153 16.20 1.26 17.24
CA SER A 153 14.77 1.04 16.97
C SER A 153 14.36 1.65 15.64
N LEU A 154 14.80 2.88 15.34
CA LEU A 154 14.53 3.57 14.09
C LEU A 154 15.13 2.80 12.91
N SER A 155 16.40 2.40 13.00
CA SER A 155 17.07 1.65 11.92
C SER A 155 16.42 0.29 11.67
N THR A 156 16.01 -0.41 12.74
CA THR A 156 15.28 -1.68 12.65
C THR A 156 13.93 -1.47 11.97
N SER A 157 13.19 -0.42 12.34
CA SER A 157 11.90 -0.09 11.73
C SER A 157 12.04 0.29 10.25
N LEU A 158 13.06 1.06 9.89
CA LEU A 158 13.37 1.44 8.52
C LEU A 158 13.67 0.20 7.68
N PHE A 159 14.52 -0.71 8.17
CA PHE A 159 14.84 -1.94 7.48
C PHE A 159 13.62 -2.85 7.31
N ALA A 160 12.78 -2.98 8.34
CA ALA A 160 11.53 -3.74 8.26
C ALA A 160 10.59 -3.18 7.20
N LEU A 161 10.39 -1.86 7.16
CA LEU A 161 9.57 -1.19 6.14
C LEU A 161 10.17 -1.36 4.75
N HIS A 162 11.48 -1.23 4.59
CA HIS A 162 12.15 -1.43 3.31
C HIS A 162 11.95 -2.85 2.77
N ASN A 163 12.11 -3.86 3.62
CA ASN A 163 11.85 -5.25 3.26
C ASN A 163 10.38 -5.49 2.91
N GLN A 164 9.45 -4.89 3.65
CA GLN A 164 8.03 -4.98 3.35
C GLN A 164 7.71 -4.36 1.98
N ILE A 165 8.27 -3.19 1.68
CA ILE A 165 8.12 -2.54 0.37
C ILE A 165 8.65 -3.46 -0.73
N ALA A 166 9.87 -3.98 -0.59
CA ALA A 166 10.45 -4.91 -1.56
C ALA A 166 9.57 -6.15 -1.78
N ALA A 167 9.05 -6.76 -0.71
CA ALA A 167 8.16 -7.92 -0.78
C ALA A 167 6.81 -7.58 -1.46
N THR A 168 6.25 -6.41 -1.18
CA THR A 168 5.01 -5.98 -1.85
C THR A 168 5.22 -5.69 -3.33
N GLN A 169 6.39 -5.15 -3.71
CA GLN A 169 6.74 -4.90 -5.11
C GLN A 169 6.92 -6.22 -5.89
N THR A 170 7.59 -7.22 -5.30
CA THR A 170 7.71 -8.54 -5.95
C THR A 170 6.37 -9.24 -6.09
N LEU A 171 5.50 -9.12 -5.09
CA LEU A 171 4.14 -9.65 -5.20
C LEU A 171 3.34 -8.91 -6.28
N GLN A 172 3.45 -7.58 -6.35
CA GLN A 172 2.79 -6.78 -7.38
C GLN A 172 3.24 -7.18 -8.78
N THR A 173 4.54 -7.32 -9.02
CA THR A 173 5.05 -7.73 -10.35
C THR A 173 4.59 -9.14 -10.70
N SER A 174 4.57 -10.07 -9.74
CA SER A 174 4.04 -11.42 -9.97
C SER A 174 2.55 -11.41 -10.32
N LEU A 175 1.72 -10.62 -9.62
CA LEU A 175 0.30 -10.52 -9.92
C LEU A 175 0.05 -9.89 -11.29
N LEU A 176 0.83 -8.87 -11.67
CA LEU A 176 0.74 -8.28 -13.00
C LEU A 176 1.13 -9.29 -14.09
N ALA A 177 2.18 -10.09 -13.87
CA ALA A 177 2.57 -11.16 -14.77
C ALA A 177 1.48 -12.24 -14.89
N HIS A 178 0.90 -12.69 -13.77
CA HIS A 178 -0.23 -13.62 -13.81
C HIS A 178 -1.44 -13.03 -14.52
N GLN A 179 -1.72 -11.75 -14.32
CA GLN A 179 -2.83 -11.08 -14.98
C GLN A 179 -2.62 -10.98 -16.50
N THR A 180 -1.40 -10.71 -16.96
CA THR A 180 -1.10 -10.70 -18.40
C THR A 180 -1.17 -12.10 -18.98
N THR A 181 -0.65 -13.13 -18.28
CA THR A 181 -0.78 -14.53 -18.71
C THR A 181 -2.23 -14.95 -18.83
N LEU A 182 -3.06 -14.71 -17.81
CA LEU A 182 -4.48 -15.06 -17.83
C LEU A 182 -5.25 -14.30 -18.93
N ARG A 183 -4.90 -13.03 -19.19
CA ARG A 183 -5.49 -12.29 -20.31
C ARG A 183 -5.11 -12.89 -21.66
N ASN A 184 -3.85 -13.29 -21.82
CA ASN A 184 -3.39 -13.93 -23.04
C ASN A 184 -4.09 -15.29 -23.25
N GLU A 185 -4.17 -16.13 -22.20
CA GLU A 185 -4.89 -17.40 -22.27
C GLU A 185 -6.38 -17.21 -22.59
N LEU A 186 -7.03 -16.21 -21.99
CA LEU A 186 -8.41 -15.89 -22.29
C LEU A 186 -8.56 -15.42 -23.75
N GLN A 187 -7.65 -14.59 -24.23
CA GLN A 187 -7.61 -14.16 -25.64
C GLN A 187 -7.40 -15.34 -26.59
N ASP A 188 -6.54 -16.29 -26.24
CA ASP A 188 -6.29 -17.51 -27.01
C ASP A 188 -7.54 -18.40 -27.06
N LEU A 189 -8.24 -18.58 -25.93
CA LEU A 189 -9.50 -19.32 -25.86
C LEU A 189 -10.65 -18.62 -26.62
N GLN A 190 -10.64 -17.30 -26.67
CA GLN A 190 -11.60 -16.50 -27.44
C GLN A 190 -11.21 -16.36 -28.93
N SER A 191 -9.98 -16.74 -29.29
CA SER A 191 -9.50 -16.66 -30.66
C SER A 191 -10.32 -17.57 -31.58
N SER A 192 -10.44 -17.18 -32.84
CA SER A 192 -11.13 -17.97 -33.86
C SER A 192 -10.52 -19.36 -34.07
N ASP A 193 -9.28 -19.55 -33.63
CA ASP A 193 -8.50 -20.77 -33.78
C ASP A 193 -8.90 -21.83 -32.75
N PHE A 194 -9.47 -21.40 -31.61
CA PHE A 194 -10.03 -22.27 -30.57
C PHE A 194 -11.55 -22.52 -30.74
N GLN A 195 -12.08 -22.36 -31.96
CA GLN A 195 -13.43 -22.84 -32.28
C GLN A 195 -13.37 -24.31 -32.69
N SER A 196 -14.30 -25.12 -32.16
CA SER A 196 -14.49 -26.50 -32.65
C SER A 196 -14.70 -26.46 -34.17
N GLU A 197 -13.89 -27.20 -34.95
CA GLU A 197 -14.04 -27.28 -36.41
C GLU A 197 -15.53 -27.50 -36.75
N LYS A 198 -16.14 -26.59 -37.51
CA LYS A 198 -17.59 -26.63 -37.81
C LYS A 198 -18.01 -27.95 -38.50
N ASN A 199 -17.07 -28.64 -39.12
CA ASN A 199 -17.27 -29.91 -39.83
C ASN A 199 -16.90 -31.14 -39.00
N LEU A 200 -16.54 -30.99 -37.72
CA LEU A 200 -16.19 -32.11 -36.84
C LEU A 200 -17.27 -33.20 -36.80
N PRO A 201 -18.57 -32.92 -36.56
CA PRO A 201 -19.60 -33.97 -36.54
C PRO A 201 -19.77 -34.67 -37.90
N GLN A 202 -19.60 -33.94 -39.01
CA GLN A 202 -19.63 -34.53 -40.35
C GLN A 202 -18.41 -35.44 -40.58
N ARG A 203 -17.21 -35.00 -40.21
CA ARG A 203 -15.98 -35.82 -40.26
C ARG A 203 -16.08 -37.03 -39.35
N THR A 204 -16.60 -36.90 -38.13
CA THR A 204 -16.81 -38.03 -37.22
C THR A 204 -17.80 -39.03 -37.81
N ALA A 205 -18.91 -38.58 -38.43
CA ALA A 205 -19.86 -39.46 -39.10
C ALA A 205 -19.22 -40.19 -40.30
N GLU A 206 -18.42 -39.48 -41.10
CA GLU A 206 -17.69 -40.06 -42.24
C GLU A 206 -16.64 -41.07 -41.77
N ILE A 207 -15.83 -40.75 -40.75
CA ILE A 207 -14.87 -41.67 -40.15
C ILE A 207 -15.59 -42.89 -39.60
N ILE A 208 -16.70 -42.74 -38.86
CA ILE A 208 -17.47 -43.88 -38.35
C ILE A 208 -17.96 -44.76 -39.51
N ARG A 209 -18.42 -44.17 -40.62
CA ARG A 209 -18.84 -44.92 -41.81
C ARG A 209 -17.66 -45.67 -42.44
N GLN A 210 -16.52 -45.01 -42.60
CA GLN A 210 -15.29 -45.61 -43.12
C GLN A 210 -14.78 -46.73 -42.21
N THR A 211 -14.80 -46.54 -40.89
CA THR A 211 -14.43 -47.58 -39.91
C THR A 211 -15.38 -48.77 -39.98
N LYS A 212 -16.69 -48.56 -40.13
CA LYS A 212 -17.65 -49.66 -40.33
C LYS A 212 -17.37 -50.43 -41.62
N LEU A 213 -17.08 -49.72 -42.71
CA LEU A 213 -16.71 -50.31 -44.00
C LEU A 213 -15.41 -51.12 -43.89
N LEU A 214 -14.37 -50.54 -43.28
CA LEU A 214 -13.09 -51.20 -43.04
C LEU A 214 -13.26 -52.43 -42.16
N LYS A 215 -14.07 -52.34 -41.10
CA LYS A 215 -14.35 -53.49 -40.22
C LYS A 215 -15.07 -54.62 -40.96
N ALA A 216 -16.01 -54.29 -41.85
CA ALA A 216 -16.65 -55.27 -42.72
C ALA A 216 -15.63 -55.92 -43.66
N LYS A 217 -14.77 -55.13 -44.31
CA LYS A 217 -13.69 -55.64 -45.16
C LYS A 217 -12.68 -56.50 -44.40
N VAL A 218 -12.31 -56.15 -43.17
CA VAL A 218 -11.44 -56.98 -42.32
C VAL A 218 -12.13 -58.31 -42.04
N GLY A 219 -13.43 -58.31 -41.71
CA GLY A 219 -14.19 -59.55 -41.57
C GLY A 219 -14.21 -60.40 -42.85
N GLU A 220 -14.38 -59.78 -44.03
CA GLU A 220 -14.29 -60.46 -45.32
C GLU A 220 -12.88 -61.01 -45.59
N TYR A 221 -11.82 -60.28 -45.25
CA TYR A 221 -10.44 -60.74 -45.39
C TYR A 221 -10.13 -61.87 -44.41
N ASP A 222 -10.60 -61.79 -43.17
CA ASP A 222 -10.48 -62.86 -42.18
C ASP A 222 -11.21 -64.12 -42.65
N GLU A 223 -12.40 -63.97 -43.23
CA GLU A 223 -13.15 -65.09 -43.81
C GLU A 223 -12.45 -65.66 -45.05
N ARG A 224 -11.90 -64.82 -45.93
CA ARG A 224 -11.07 -65.26 -47.06
C ARG A 224 -9.80 -65.96 -46.59
N LEU A 225 -9.16 -65.49 -45.52
CA LEU A 225 -7.96 -66.09 -44.93
C LEU A 225 -8.30 -67.45 -44.29
N ARG A 226 -9.43 -67.53 -43.58
CA ARG A 226 -9.99 -68.78 -43.03
C ARG A 226 -10.36 -69.76 -44.13
N ASN A 227 -10.95 -69.30 -45.22
CA ASN A 227 -11.32 -70.14 -46.35
C ASN A 227 -10.10 -70.55 -47.18
N ALA A 228 -9.09 -69.71 -47.31
CA ALA A 228 -7.82 -70.05 -47.96
C ALA A 228 -7.00 -71.05 -47.14
N SER A 229 -6.96 -70.87 -45.82
CA SER A 229 -6.34 -71.83 -44.89
C SER A 229 -7.12 -73.14 -44.78
N ALA A 230 -8.46 -73.12 -44.82
CA ALA A 230 -9.30 -74.32 -44.87
C ALA A 230 -9.25 -75.03 -46.24
N SER A 231 -8.99 -74.30 -47.34
CA SER A 231 -8.79 -74.86 -48.68
C SER A 231 -7.37 -75.38 -48.91
N GLY A 232 -6.49 -75.37 -47.89
CA GLY A 232 -5.13 -75.90 -48.01
C GLY A 232 -4.26 -75.16 -49.02
N SER A 233 -4.60 -73.92 -49.40
CA SER A 233 -3.63 -73.06 -50.07
C SER A 233 -2.72 -72.51 -48.99
N GLU A 234 -1.62 -73.21 -48.72
CA GLU A 234 -0.45 -72.61 -48.10
C GLU A 234 -0.24 -71.24 -48.74
N ILE A 235 -0.01 -70.22 -47.90
CA ILE A 235 0.48 -68.92 -48.37
C ILE A 235 1.59 -69.26 -49.37
N PRO A 236 1.52 -68.86 -50.65
CA PRO A 236 2.52 -69.26 -51.62
C PRO A 236 3.87 -68.93 -51.01
N GLU A 237 4.72 -69.93 -50.77
CA GLU A 237 6.01 -69.78 -50.09
C GLU A 237 6.83 -68.64 -50.73
N ARG A 238 6.61 -68.44 -52.03
CA ARG A 238 7.07 -67.30 -52.85
C ARG A 238 6.74 -65.91 -52.28
N LEU A 239 5.53 -65.69 -51.76
CA LEU A 239 5.11 -64.42 -51.16
C LEU A 239 5.82 -64.17 -49.82
N LEU A 240 6.10 -65.22 -49.05
CA LEU A 240 6.90 -65.12 -47.84
C LEU A 240 8.36 -64.78 -48.18
N THR A 241 8.94 -65.45 -49.19
CA THR A 241 10.30 -65.15 -49.65
C THR A 241 10.41 -63.74 -50.25
N ASP A 242 9.38 -63.25 -50.94
CA ASP A 242 9.36 -61.90 -51.49
C ASP A 242 9.29 -60.83 -50.37
N VAL A 243 8.57 -61.10 -49.28
CA VAL A 243 8.51 -60.22 -48.09
C VAL A 243 9.82 -60.24 -47.31
N GLU A 244 10.45 -61.41 -47.16
CA GLU A 244 11.77 -61.54 -46.53
C GLU A 244 12.84 -60.79 -47.34
N ALA A 245 12.82 -60.90 -48.67
CA ALA A 245 13.71 -60.15 -49.55
C ALA A 245 13.45 -58.62 -49.47
N ALA A 246 12.20 -58.20 -49.38
CA ALA A 246 11.85 -56.79 -49.20
C ALA A 246 12.32 -56.24 -47.84
N ASN A 247 12.19 -57.02 -46.76
CA ASN A 247 12.68 -56.66 -45.43
C ASN A 247 14.21 -56.55 -45.41
N ALA A 248 14.93 -57.49 -46.01
CA ALA A 248 16.39 -57.42 -46.12
C ALA A 248 16.85 -56.15 -46.88
N ASN A 249 16.16 -55.80 -47.97
CA ASN A 249 16.45 -54.58 -48.72
C ASN A 249 16.15 -53.31 -47.91
N ALA A 250 15.06 -53.31 -47.12
CA ALA A 250 14.73 -52.19 -46.24
C ALA A 250 15.78 -51.99 -45.13
N GLU A 251 16.28 -53.07 -44.54
CA GLU A 251 17.36 -53.01 -43.55
C GLU A 251 18.66 -52.42 -44.12
N VAL A 252 19.03 -52.82 -45.34
CA VAL A 252 20.20 -52.25 -46.04
C VAL A 252 20.01 -50.76 -46.31
N LEU A 253 18.81 -50.34 -46.74
CA LEU A 253 18.49 -48.93 -46.95
C LEU A 253 18.51 -48.13 -45.65
N MET A 254 18.03 -48.70 -44.54
CA MET A 254 18.08 -48.06 -43.22
C MET A 254 19.52 -47.92 -42.71
N GLN A 255 20.38 -48.92 -42.92
CA GLN A 255 21.80 -48.79 -42.60
C GLN A 255 22.45 -47.67 -43.41
N ARG A 256 22.18 -47.62 -44.72
CA ARG A 256 22.70 -46.56 -45.59
C ARG A 256 22.17 -45.18 -45.21
N LEU A 257 20.90 -45.08 -44.79
CA LEU A 257 20.31 -43.85 -44.30
C LEU A 257 21.05 -43.37 -43.05
N ARG A 258 21.27 -44.25 -42.06
CA ARG A 258 22.03 -43.92 -40.85
C ARG A 258 23.46 -43.47 -41.16
N ASP A 259 24.14 -44.13 -42.10
CA ASP A 259 25.50 -43.71 -42.51
C ASP A 259 25.50 -42.31 -43.16
N VAL A 260 24.46 -41.99 -43.94
CA VAL A 260 24.30 -40.68 -44.56
C VAL A 260 23.93 -39.62 -43.53
N GLU A 261 23.02 -39.92 -42.61
CA GLU A 261 22.64 -39.05 -41.50
C GLU A 261 23.86 -38.72 -40.62
N GLN A 262 24.68 -39.73 -40.27
CA GLN A 262 25.92 -39.52 -39.51
C GLN A 262 26.91 -38.63 -40.26
N ARG A 263 26.98 -38.77 -41.60
CA ARG A 263 27.81 -37.87 -42.43
C ARG A 263 27.26 -36.46 -42.48
N ILE A 264 25.94 -36.29 -42.50
CA ILE A 264 25.28 -34.97 -42.51
C ILE A 264 25.44 -34.26 -41.15
N GLU A 265 25.35 -34.99 -40.04
CA GLU A 265 25.58 -34.48 -38.68
C GLU A 265 26.97 -33.84 -38.56
N ALA A 266 27.99 -34.41 -39.20
CA ALA A 266 29.34 -33.82 -39.24
C ALA A 266 29.41 -32.45 -39.96
N TYR A 267 28.40 -32.10 -40.75
CA TYR A 267 28.27 -30.81 -41.44
C TYR A 267 27.15 -29.93 -40.88
N GLU A 268 26.50 -30.34 -39.77
CA GLU A 268 25.46 -29.55 -39.12
C GLU A 268 26.05 -28.22 -38.62
N GLY A 269 25.50 -27.11 -39.13
CA GLY A 269 25.98 -25.76 -38.84
C GLY A 269 27.03 -25.20 -39.81
N VAL A 270 27.49 -25.97 -40.81
CA VAL A 270 28.38 -25.45 -41.86
C VAL A 270 27.53 -24.92 -43.03
N PRO A 271 27.64 -23.63 -43.40
CA PRO A 271 26.96 -23.09 -44.58
C PRO A 271 27.32 -23.88 -45.85
N PRO A 272 26.37 -24.10 -46.78
CA PRO A 272 26.58 -24.89 -47.99
C PRO A 272 27.65 -24.29 -48.92
N GLU A 273 27.91 -22.97 -48.81
CA GLU A 273 28.95 -22.29 -49.56
C GLU A 273 30.25 -22.13 -48.76
N ALA A 274 31.35 -22.66 -49.30
CA ALA A 274 32.68 -22.57 -48.67
C ALA A 274 33.17 -21.12 -48.42
N ARG A 275 32.65 -20.14 -49.16
CA ARG A 275 32.96 -18.71 -48.95
C ARG A 275 32.29 -18.17 -47.70
N GLU A 276 31.04 -18.53 -47.46
CA GLU A 276 30.27 -18.09 -46.29
C GLU A 276 30.79 -18.74 -45.01
N ALA A 277 31.12 -20.04 -45.03
CA ALA A 277 31.75 -20.72 -43.90
C ALA A 277 33.08 -20.05 -43.49
N ARG A 278 33.89 -19.63 -44.46
CA ARG A 278 35.13 -18.86 -44.20
C ARG A 278 34.84 -17.49 -43.60
N ARG A 279 33.78 -16.80 -44.03
CA ARG A 279 33.37 -15.51 -43.48
C ARG A 279 32.95 -15.64 -42.01
N VAL A 280 32.07 -16.58 -41.70
CA VAL A 280 31.60 -16.83 -40.33
C VAL A 280 32.77 -17.24 -39.41
N MET A 281 33.70 -18.07 -39.91
CA MET A 281 34.89 -18.44 -39.17
C MET A 281 35.82 -17.24 -38.89
N GLN A 282 35.94 -16.29 -39.83
CA GLN A 282 36.70 -15.05 -39.62
C GLN A 282 36.00 -14.12 -38.62
N GLU A 283 34.67 -14.01 -38.68
CA GLU A 283 33.87 -13.25 -37.72
C GLU A 283 34.05 -13.81 -36.29
N LEU A 284 33.89 -15.12 -36.10
CA LEU A 284 34.09 -15.78 -34.80
C LEU A 284 35.53 -15.64 -34.27
N ARG A 285 36.53 -15.67 -35.16
CA ARG A 285 37.93 -15.42 -34.77
C ARG A 285 38.14 -13.97 -34.32
N ALA A 286 37.56 -13.01 -35.03
CA ALA A 286 37.63 -11.60 -34.65
C ALA A 286 36.93 -11.35 -33.30
N GLU A 287 35.78 -11.99 -33.06
CA GLU A 287 35.11 -11.96 -31.76
C GLU A 287 35.98 -12.56 -30.65
N LEU A 288 36.58 -13.74 -30.86
CA LEU A 288 37.49 -14.36 -29.90
C LEU A 288 38.69 -13.45 -29.58
N GLU A 289 39.30 -12.85 -30.59
CA GLU A 289 40.39 -11.89 -30.40
C GLU A 289 39.94 -10.67 -29.60
N SER A 290 38.71 -10.18 -29.83
CA SER A 290 38.14 -9.07 -29.05
C SER A 290 37.94 -9.44 -27.58
N TRP A 291 37.46 -10.66 -27.29
CA TRP A 291 37.32 -11.19 -25.93
C TRP A 291 38.67 -11.36 -25.24
N ILE A 292 39.68 -11.84 -25.97
CA ILE A 292 41.06 -11.95 -25.47
C ILE A 292 41.61 -10.57 -25.11
N ARG A 293 41.48 -9.57 -26.00
CA ARG A 293 41.87 -8.19 -25.70
C ARG A 293 41.15 -7.63 -24.47
N ARG A 294 39.84 -7.87 -24.36
CA ARG A 294 39.04 -7.44 -23.20
C ARG A 294 39.53 -8.07 -21.90
N ARG A 295 39.84 -9.37 -21.94
CA ARG A 295 40.41 -10.10 -20.81
C ARG A 295 41.77 -9.55 -20.43
N ASP A 296 42.63 -9.31 -21.41
CA ASP A 296 44.00 -8.83 -21.18
C ASP A 296 43.99 -7.38 -20.67
N GLU A 297 43.10 -6.50 -21.17
CA GLU A 297 42.85 -5.16 -20.61
C GLU A 297 42.39 -5.22 -19.15
N MET A 298 41.43 -6.09 -18.83
CA MET A 298 40.96 -6.30 -17.46
C MET A 298 42.10 -6.80 -16.57
N PHE A 299 42.94 -7.71 -17.08
CA PHE A 299 44.07 -8.26 -16.36
C PHE A 299 45.17 -7.22 -16.12
N GLU A 300 45.53 -6.42 -17.12
CA GLU A 300 46.48 -5.31 -16.97
C GLU A 300 45.98 -4.27 -15.97
N ARG A 301 44.68 -3.96 -15.93
CA ARG A 301 44.10 -3.07 -14.92
C ARG A 301 44.20 -3.64 -13.50
N MET A 302 44.09 -4.96 -13.35
CA MET A 302 44.29 -5.63 -12.05
C MET A 302 45.77 -5.70 -11.63
N VAL A 303 46.70 -5.87 -12.56
CA VAL A 303 48.14 -6.06 -12.27
C VAL A 303 48.92 -4.73 -12.23
N GLY A 304 48.53 -3.73 -13.02
CA GLY A 304 49.17 -2.41 -13.13
C GLY A 304 48.67 -1.36 -12.13
N GLY A 305 47.59 -1.64 -11.39
CA GLY A 305 46.95 -0.72 -10.44
C GLY A 305 47.65 -0.53 -9.09
N ARG A 306 48.94 -0.87 -8.97
CA ARG A 306 49.77 -0.54 -7.79
C ARG A 306 51.11 0.04 -8.21
N LYS A 307 51.12 1.33 -8.53
CA LYS A 307 52.20 2.27 -8.20
C LYS A 307 51.58 3.64 -7.93
#